data_AF-A0A8D8K9M8-F1
#
_entry.id   AF-A0A8D8K9M8-F1
#
_cell.length_a   1.000
_cell.length_b   1.000
_cell.length_c   1.000
_cell.angle_alpha   90.00
_cell.angle_beta   90.00
_cell.angle_gamma   90.00
#
_symmetry.space_group_name_H-M   'P 1'
#
loop_
_entity.id
_entity.type
_entity.pdbx_description
1 polymer ?
#
loop_
_entity_poly.entity_id
_entity_poly.type
_entity_poly.pdbx_seq_one_letter_code
_entity_poly.pdbx_strand_id
1 'polypeptide(L)'
;MKLVYKNVDKFGDGSIVLIPEEPEDMWHAYNLIAEGDQVRSSTIRKVQNETATGSTSSSRMRTILTISVETIDFDTQAQVLRLKGRNIEENQFVKMGAYHTLDLELNRKFTLTKRLWDSIALERVETACDPTQSADVAAVIMQDGLAHVCLITSAMTLVRSKIDVSIPRKRKGNVAQHEKGLAKFYDSLIQSIIRHVNFDVVKCVLLAS
;
A
#
# COMPACT_ATOMS: atom_id res chain seq x y z
N MET A 1 -0.25 -0.67 -5.74
CA MET A 1 -1.55 0.04 -5.79
C MET A 1 -2.25 -0.24 -7.11
N LYS A 2 -3.57 -0.39 -7.13
CA LYS A 2 -4.32 -0.61 -8.37
C LYS A 2 -5.09 0.63 -8.82
N LEU A 3 -4.77 1.13 -10.01
CA LEU A 3 -5.53 2.17 -10.69
C LEU A 3 -6.82 1.60 -11.26
N VAL A 4 -7.96 2.14 -10.85
CA VAL A 4 -9.29 1.70 -11.34
C VAL A 4 -9.81 2.64 -12.41
N TYR A 5 -9.63 3.94 -12.22
CA TYR A 5 -10.14 4.96 -13.12
C TYR A 5 -9.28 6.21 -13.02
N LYS A 6 -8.99 6.84 -14.16
CA LYS A 6 -8.22 8.09 -14.27
C LYS A 6 -9.01 9.03 -15.16
N ASN A 7 -9.44 10.17 -14.61
CA ASN A 7 -10.07 11.24 -15.35
C ASN A 7 -9.43 12.56 -14.93
N VAL A 8 -8.42 12.97 -15.70
CA VAL A 8 -7.68 14.21 -15.49
C VAL A 8 -7.75 14.98 -16.80
N ASP A 9 -8.20 16.23 -16.74
CA ASP A 9 -8.31 17.09 -17.90
C ASP A 9 -6.94 17.63 -18.34
N LYS A 10 -6.92 18.41 -19.44
CA LYS A 10 -5.68 19.01 -19.96
C LYS A 10 -5.13 20.12 -19.06
N PHE A 11 -5.93 20.66 -18.15
CA PHE A 11 -5.57 21.73 -17.23
C PHE A 11 -5.12 21.18 -15.87
N GLY A 12 -5.19 19.86 -15.67
CA GLY A 12 -4.82 19.14 -14.47
C GLY A 12 -5.95 19.01 -13.45
N ASP A 13 -7.17 19.46 -13.71
CA ASP A 13 -8.30 19.21 -12.81
C ASP A 13 -8.86 17.81 -13.06
N GLY A 14 -9.24 17.13 -11.98
CA GLY A 14 -9.91 15.84 -12.11
C GLY A 14 -9.74 14.89 -10.95
N SER A 15 -10.13 13.64 -11.19
CA SER A 15 -10.24 12.60 -10.18
C SER A 15 -9.60 11.30 -10.62
N ILE A 16 -8.95 10.63 -9.67
CA ILE A 16 -8.35 9.31 -9.83
C ILE A 16 -8.93 8.38 -8.76
N VAL A 17 -9.31 7.17 -9.18
CA VAL A 17 -9.81 6.11 -8.30
C VAL A 17 -8.74 5.05 -8.14
N LEU A 18 -8.32 4.83 -6.89
CA LEU A 18 -7.23 3.95 -6.53
C LEU A 18 -7.70 2.91 -5.51
N ILE A 19 -7.14 1.71 -5.57
CA ILE A 19 -7.28 0.67 -4.55
C ILE A 19 -5.88 0.37 -4.00
N PRO A 20 -5.62 0.68 -2.71
CA PRO A 20 -4.40 0.25 -2.05
C PRO A 20 -4.50 -1.25 -1.75
N GLU A 21 -3.62 -2.06 -2.31
CA GLU A 21 -3.60 -3.53 -2.16
C GLU A 21 -2.56 -3.96 -1.12
N GLU A 22 -1.42 -3.25 -1.07
CA GLU A 22 -0.32 -3.49 -0.14
C GLU A 22 -0.23 -2.35 0.89
N PRO A 23 0.25 -2.58 2.12
CA PRO A 23 0.43 -1.51 3.13
C PRO A 23 1.31 -0.35 2.64
N GLU A 24 2.24 -0.66 1.75
CA GLU A 24 3.09 0.26 0.99
C GLU A 24 2.31 1.33 0.22
N ASP A 25 1.15 0.95 -0.31
CA ASP A 25 0.28 1.85 -1.04
C ASP A 25 -0.25 2.97 -0.15
N MET A 26 -0.33 2.77 1.17
CA MET A 26 -0.72 3.82 2.10
C MET A 26 0.34 4.91 2.22
N TRP A 27 1.62 4.55 2.10
CA TRP A 27 2.71 5.52 2.03
C TRP A 27 2.65 6.33 0.72
N HIS A 28 2.37 5.67 -0.40
CA HIS A 28 2.16 6.36 -1.67
C HIS A 28 0.93 7.28 -1.62
N ALA A 29 -0.17 6.84 -1.02
CA ALA A 29 -1.37 7.66 -0.82
C ALA A 29 -1.09 8.87 0.09
N TYR A 30 -0.35 8.68 1.19
CA TYR A 30 0.09 9.77 2.06
C TYR A 30 0.84 10.85 1.30
N ASN A 31 1.78 10.44 0.45
CA ASN A 31 2.60 11.33 -0.36
C ASN A 31 1.88 11.92 -1.59
N LEU A 32 0.68 11.44 -1.89
CA LEU A 32 -0.13 11.89 -3.01
C LEU A 32 -1.20 12.89 -2.55
N ILE A 33 -1.80 12.65 -1.39
CA ILE A 33 -2.89 13.47 -0.84
C ILE A 33 -2.30 14.70 -0.15
N ALA A 34 -2.84 15.88 -0.44
CA ALA A 34 -2.46 17.14 0.17
C ALA A 34 -3.66 17.80 0.86
N GLU A 35 -3.37 18.75 1.75
CA GLU A 35 -4.41 19.60 2.35
C GLU A 35 -5.15 20.39 1.27
N GLY A 36 -6.48 20.48 1.39
CA GLY A 36 -7.37 21.09 0.40
C GLY A 36 -7.89 20.13 -0.67
N ASP A 37 -7.27 18.96 -0.85
CA ASP A 37 -7.79 17.94 -1.76
C ASP A 37 -9.12 17.36 -1.29
N GLN A 38 -9.86 16.75 -2.21
CA GLN A 38 -11.10 16.06 -1.88
C GLN A 38 -10.90 14.56 -1.96
N VAL A 39 -11.26 13.85 -0.89
CA VAL A 39 -11.17 12.39 -0.81
C VAL A 39 -12.54 11.82 -0.52
N ARG A 40 -12.96 10.88 -1.38
CA ARG A 40 -14.19 10.11 -1.23
C ARG A 40 -13.87 8.66 -0.91
N SER A 41 -14.29 8.18 0.26
CA SER A 41 -14.06 6.82 0.70
C SER A 41 -15.20 6.29 1.58
N SER A 42 -15.27 4.97 1.74
CA SER A 42 -16.21 4.33 2.65
C SER A 42 -15.74 4.43 4.09
N THR A 43 -16.61 4.85 4.99
CA THR A 43 -16.34 4.94 6.43
C THR A 43 -17.50 4.37 7.23
N ILE A 44 -17.23 4.02 8.49
CA ILE A 44 -18.25 3.61 9.45
C ILE A 44 -18.54 4.78 10.38
N ARG A 45 -19.82 5.08 10.58
CA ARG A 45 -20.27 6.12 11.51
C ARG A 45 -21.27 5.53 12.50
N LYS A 46 -21.10 5.87 13.78
CA LYS A 46 -22.13 5.62 14.80
C LYS A 46 -23.22 6.68 14.64
N VAL A 47 -24.42 6.24 14.29
CA VAL A 47 -25.60 7.08 14.13
C VAL A 47 -26.47 6.86 15.36
N GLN A 48 -26.89 7.95 16.00
CA GLN A 48 -27.82 7.92 17.11
C GLN A 48 -29.20 8.26 16.56
N ASN A 49 -30.14 7.32 16.73
CA ASN A 49 -31.53 7.50 16.34
C ASN A 49 -32.36 7.68 17.61
N GLU A 50 -33.06 8.80 17.70
CA GLU A 50 -34.11 9.01 18.71
C GLU A 50 -35.46 8.62 18.14
N THR A 51 -36.17 7.73 18.84
CA THR A 51 -37.57 7.43 18.51
C THR A 51 -38.49 8.51 19.09
N ALA A 52 -39.72 8.62 18.55
CA ALA A 52 -40.73 9.56 19.04
C ALA A 52 -41.10 9.37 20.53
N THR A 53 -40.77 8.21 21.10
CA THR A 53 -40.93 7.88 22.53
C THR A 53 -39.76 8.34 23.41
N GLY A 54 -38.76 9.03 22.86
CA GLY A 54 -37.57 9.50 23.59
C GLY A 54 -36.50 8.43 23.85
N SER A 55 -36.64 7.25 23.25
CA SER A 55 -35.66 6.17 23.39
C SER A 55 -34.50 6.37 22.40
N THR A 56 -33.27 6.50 22.90
CA THR A 56 -32.08 6.59 22.04
C THR A 56 -31.55 5.21 21.70
N SER A 57 -31.47 4.89 20.41
CA SER A 57 -30.76 3.70 19.91
C SER A 57 -29.52 4.13 19.12
N SER A 58 -28.45 3.35 19.18
CA SER A 58 -27.25 3.64 18.40
C SER A 58 -26.89 2.48 17.48
N SER A 59 -26.74 2.77 16.18
CA SER A 59 -26.35 1.80 15.17
C SER A 59 -25.06 2.23 14.47
N ARG A 60 -24.26 1.27 14.02
CA ARG A 60 -23.07 1.55 13.21
C ARG A 60 -23.46 1.38 11.74
N MET A 61 -23.46 2.48 11.00
CA MET A 61 -23.81 2.50 9.58
C MET A 61 -22.55 2.71 8.75
N ARG A 62 -22.41 1.94 7.67
CA ARG A 62 -21.37 2.17 6.66
C ARG A 62 -21.91 3.15 5.63
N THR A 63 -21.17 4.22 5.39
CA THR A 63 -21.55 5.28 4.44
C THR A 63 -20.31 5.69 3.62
N ILE A 64 -20.54 6.36 2.50
CA ILE A 64 -19.47 6.95 1.69
C ILE A 64 -19.50 8.45 1.96
N LEU A 65 -18.38 9.00 2.40
CA LEU A 65 -18.25 10.44 2.60
C LEU A 65 -17.20 11.01 1.67
N THR A 66 -17.43 12.23 1.25
CA THR A 66 -16.49 13.04 0.49
C THR A 66 -16.05 14.18 1.40
N ILE A 67 -14.79 14.17 1.81
CA ILE A 67 -14.24 15.20 2.69
C ILE A 67 -13.27 16.09 1.92
N SER A 68 -13.21 17.37 2.30
CA SER A 68 -12.07 18.23 2.00
C SER A 68 -11.04 18.06 3.10
N VAL A 69 -9.84 17.62 2.73
CA VAL A 69 -8.77 17.24 3.66
C VAL A 69 -8.18 18.50 4.33
N GLU A 70 -8.14 18.51 5.66
CA GLU A 70 -7.51 19.56 6.46
C GLU A 70 -6.27 19.06 7.22
N THR A 71 -6.21 17.77 7.55
CA THR A 71 -5.06 17.18 8.25
C THR A 71 -4.86 15.75 7.81
N ILE A 72 -3.60 15.36 7.68
CA ILE A 72 -3.18 14.04 7.20
C ILE A 72 -2.26 13.43 8.25
N ASP A 73 -2.69 12.34 8.85
CA ASP A 73 -1.92 11.60 9.85
C ASP A 73 -1.58 10.20 9.29
N PHE A 74 -0.29 9.89 9.20
CA PHE A 74 0.18 8.57 8.80
C PHE A 74 0.87 7.88 9.97
N ASP A 75 0.34 6.73 10.39
CA ASP A 75 0.96 5.86 11.38
C ASP A 75 1.92 4.90 10.67
N THR A 76 3.22 5.10 10.86
CA THR A 76 4.28 4.30 10.22
C THR A 76 4.33 2.86 10.73
N GLN A 77 3.90 2.60 11.97
CA GLN A 77 3.92 1.25 12.56
C GLN A 77 2.66 0.47 12.19
N ALA A 78 1.50 1.12 12.29
CA ALA A 78 0.22 0.51 11.94
C ALA A 78 -0.04 0.50 10.42
N GLN A 79 0.72 1.29 9.65
CA GLN A 79 0.54 1.51 8.21
C GLN A 79 -0.88 2.00 7.88
N VAL A 80 -1.44 2.83 8.74
CA VAL A 80 -2.79 3.39 8.62
C VAL A 80 -2.70 4.87 8.25
N LEU A 81 -3.40 5.25 7.18
CA LEU A 81 -3.55 6.64 6.77
C LEU A 81 -4.91 7.18 7.25
N ARG A 82 -4.87 8.22 8.09
CA ARG A 82 -6.06 8.93 8.56
C ARG A 82 -6.13 10.32 7.95
N LEU A 83 -7.28 10.65 7.38
CA LEU A 83 -7.55 11.92 6.73
C LEU A 83 -8.65 12.63 7.49
N LYS A 84 -8.33 13.72 8.16
CA LYS A 84 -9.32 14.55 8.84
C LYS A 84 -9.75 15.68 7.91
N GLY A 85 -11.06 15.92 7.85
CA GLY A 85 -11.60 16.95 6.98
C GLY A 85 -13.07 17.25 7.23
N ARG A 86 -13.60 18.18 6.46
CA ARG A 86 -15.03 18.54 6.48
C ARG A 86 -15.77 17.84 5.35
N ASN A 87 -16.95 17.33 5.64
CA ASN A 87 -17.83 16.75 4.62
C ASN A 87 -18.31 17.83 3.64
N ILE A 88 -18.11 17.61 2.34
CA ILE A 88 -18.46 18.56 1.27
C ILE A 88 -19.61 18.10 0.38
N GLU A 89 -20.13 16.89 0.60
CA GLU A 89 -21.32 16.37 -0.10
C GLU A 89 -22.42 16.02 0.90
N GLU A 90 -23.68 16.21 0.50
CA GLU A 90 -24.80 15.85 1.36
C GLU A 90 -24.83 14.34 1.61
N ASN A 91 -25.01 13.95 2.86
CA ASN A 91 -25.10 12.56 3.26
C ASN A 91 -26.26 12.34 4.22
N GLN A 92 -26.91 11.18 4.12
CA GLN A 92 -28.04 10.81 4.99
C GLN A 92 -27.70 10.86 6.48
N PHE A 93 -26.44 10.61 6.85
CA PHE A 93 -26.02 10.48 8.25
C PHE A 93 -25.06 11.57 8.71
N VAL A 94 -24.54 12.39 7.80
CA VAL A 94 -23.51 13.39 8.10
C VAL A 94 -23.88 14.70 7.42
N LYS A 95 -24.04 15.75 8.23
CA LYS A 95 -24.37 17.08 7.73
C LYS A 95 -23.22 17.64 6.88
N MET A 96 -23.57 18.48 5.92
CA MET A 96 -22.62 19.30 5.18
C MET A 96 -21.77 20.15 6.14
N GLY A 97 -20.47 20.21 5.89
CA GLY A 97 -19.49 20.94 6.72
C GLY A 97 -19.11 20.26 8.03
N ALA A 98 -19.73 19.12 8.40
CA ALA A 98 -19.36 18.40 9.61
C ALA A 98 -17.97 17.76 9.49
N TYR A 99 -17.22 17.80 10.60
CA TYR A 99 -15.91 17.16 10.69
C TYR A 99 -16.02 15.63 10.74
N HIS A 100 -15.16 14.96 9.98
CA HIS A 100 -15.01 13.52 10.02
C HIS A 100 -13.55 13.12 9.74
N THR A 101 -13.14 11.99 10.29
CA THR A 101 -11.85 11.37 9.99
C THR A 101 -12.10 10.11 9.16
N LEU A 102 -11.58 10.09 7.94
CA LEU A 102 -11.57 8.92 7.06
C LEU A 102 -10.30 8.12 7.31
N ASP A 103 -10.47 6.87 7.71
CA ASP A 103 -9.39 5.89 7.72
C ASP A 103 -9.37 5.18 6.36
N LEU A 104 -8.28 5.29 5.62
CA LEU A 104 -8.10 4.49 4.40
C LEU A 104 -7.80 3.05 4.77
N GLU A 105 -8.48 2.12 4.11
CA GLU A 105 -8.33 0.69 4.34
C GLU A 105 -7.79 -0.01 3.10
N LEU A 106 -7.00 -1.06 3.32
CA LEU A 106 -6.53 -1.94 2.25
C LEU A 106 -7.70 -2.59 1.52
N ASN A 107 -7.52 -2.82 0.23
CA ASN A 107 -8.49 -3.40 -0.71
C ASN A 107 -9.81 -2.63 -0.81
N ARG A 108 -9.87 -1.38 -0.35
CA ARG A 108 -11.02 -0.50 -0.51
C ARG A 108 -10.66 0.66 -1.42
N LYS A 109 -11.49 0.86 -2.44
CA LYS A 109 -11.32 2.01 -3.34
C LYS A 109 -11.54 3.33 -2.61
N PHE A 110 -10.69 4.29 -2.90
CA PHE A 110 -10.93 5.70 -2.61
C PHE A 110 -10.81 6.51 -3.90
N THR A 111 -11.52 7.62 -3.96
CA THR A 111 -11.40 8.59 -5.06
C THR A 111 -10.69 9.81 -4.52
N LEU A 112 -9.59 10.20 -5.17
CA LEU A 112 -8.87 11.42 -4.90
C LEU A 112 -9.18 12.41 -6.04
N THR A 113 -9.71 13.57 -5.68
CA THR A 113 -9.96 14.67 -6.60
C THR A 113 -9.04 15.82 -6.22
N LYS A 114 -8.27 16.30 -7.19
CA LYS A 114 -7.35 17.43 -7.06
C LYS A 114 -7.72 18.48 -8.08
N ARG A 115 -7.58 19.75 -7.70
CA ARG A 115 -7.70 20.88 -8.63
C ARG A 115 -6.58 20.91 -9.66
N LEU A 116 -5.41 20.39 -9.28
CA LEU A 116 -4.23 20.32 -10.13
C LEU A 116 -3.47 19.02 -9.88
N TRP A 117 -3.49 18.15 -10.88
CA TRP A 117 -2.63 16.98 -11.03
C TRP A 117 -1.38 17.41 -11.77
N ASP A 118 -0.31 17.65 -11.02
CA ASP A 118 0.99 17.93 -11.61
C ASP A 118 1.66 16.64 -12.11
N SER A 119 2.74 16.81 -12.88
CA SER A 119 3.52 15.70 -13.43
C SER A 119 4.04 14.78 -12.32
N ILE A 120 4.45 15.34 -11.18
CA ILE A 120 4.99 14.61 -10.03
C ILE A 120 3.92 13.72 -9.40
N ALA A 121 2.70 14.22 -9.19
CA ALA A 121 1.60 13.42 -8.65
C ALA A 121 1.21 12.29 -9.60
N LEU A 122 1.20 12.54 -10.92
CA LEU A 122 0.90 11.53 -11.92
C LEU A 122 1.98 10.44 -11.98
N GLU A 123 3.25 10.82 -12.00
CA GLU A 123 4.38 9.89 -11.94
C GLU A 123 4.37 9.07 -10.63
N ARG A 124 3.96 9.69 -9.52
CA ARG A 124 3.81 8.99 -8.24
C ARG A 124 2.68 7.95 -8.26
N VAL A 125 1.56 8.25 -8.93
CA VAL A 125 0.50 7.26 -9.16
C VAL A 125 1.02 6.09 -9.99
N GLU A 126 1.79 6.37 -11.05
CA GLU A 126 2.38 5.34 -11.90
C GLU A 126 3.39 4.48 -11.13
N THR A 127 4.25 5.11 -10.33
CA THR A 127 5.23 4.43 -9.46
C THR A 127 4.54 3.54 -8.43
N ALA A 128 3.44 4.01 -7.83
CA ALA A 128 2.65 3.22 -6.88
C ALA A 128 1.92 2.04 -7.56
N CYS A 129 1.61 2.16 -8.85
CA CYS A 129 0.97 1.10 -9.62
C CYS A 129 1.96 0.04 -10.11
N ASP A 130 3.19 0.42 -10.41
CA ASP A 130 4.25 -0.52 -10.83
C ASP A 130 5.54 -0.34 -10.01
N PRO A 131 5.63 -1.01 -8.84
CA PRO A 131 6.82 -0.94 -8.01
C PRO A 131 8.02 -1.69 -8.63
N THR A 132 7.82 -2.51 -9.67
CA THR A 132 8.93 -3.20 -10.35
C THR A 132 9.75 -2.28 -11.24
N GLN A 133 9.17 -1.16 -11.68
CA GLN A 133 9.85 -0.15 -12.50
C GLN A 133 10.67 0.87 -11.69
N SER A 134 10.51 0.91 -10.36
CA SER A 134 11.17 1.90 -9.49
C SER A 134 12.17 1.30 -8.49
N ALA A 135 12.47 0.01 -8.62
CA ALA A 135 13.47 -0.66 -7.78
C ALA A 135 14.88 -0.27 -8.23
N ASP A 136 15.61 0.44 -7.37
CA ASP A 136 16.99 0.86 -7.64
C ASP A 136 17.97 -0.30 -7.46
N VAL A 137 17.78 -1.10 -6.42
CA VAL A 137 18.73 -2.16 -6.01
C VAL A 137 17.95 -3.40 -5.57
N ALA A 138 18.36 -4.58 -6.01
CA ALA A 138 17.88 -5.82 -5.42
C ALA A 138 18.89 -6.29 -4.36
N ALA A 139 18.42 -6.83 -3.24
CA ALA A 139 19.28 -7.39 -2.20
C ALA A 139 18.82 -8.80 -1.85
N VAL A 140 19.75 -9.75 -1.89
CA VAL A 140 19.52 -11.14 -1.53
C VAL A 140 20.37 -11.44 -0.32
N ILE A 141 19.72 -11.56 0.83
CA ILE A 141 20.34 -11.87 2.10
C ILE A 141 20.09 -13.34 2.39
N MET A 142 21.13 -14.13 2.53
CA MET A 142 21.04 -15.57 2.69
C MET A 142 21.81 -16.07 3.92
N GLN A 143 21.31 -17.13 4.52
CA GLN A 143 21.95 -17.94 5.54
C GLN A 143 21.68 -19.41 5.17
N ASP A 144 22.36 -20.36 5.82
CA ASP A 144 22.06 -21.78 5.70
C ASP A 144 20.57 -22.06 5.98
N GLY A 145 19.80 -22.22 4.92
CA GLY A 145 18.38 -22.57 4.96
C GLY A 145 17.41 -21.40 5.02
N LEU A 146 17.87 -20.15 5.05
CA LEU A 146 17.00 -18.98 5.06
C LEU A 146 17.49 -17.94 4.07
N ALA A 147 16.64 -17.45 3.19
CA ALA A 147 16.97 -16.33 2.33
C ALA A 147 15.82 -15.34 2.19
N HIS A 148 16.18 -14.08 2.05
CA HIS A 148 15.28 -12.97 1.79
C HIS A 148 15.70 -12.30 0.49
N VAL A 149 14.79 -12.29 -0.48
CA VAL A 149 14.93 -11.49 -1.70
C VAL A 149 14.18 -10.20 -1.48
N CYS A 150 14.92 -9.11 -1.46
CA CYS A 150 14.44 -7.77 -1.21
C CYS A 150 14.61 -6.90 -2.46
N LEU A 151 13.65 -6.02 -2.71
CA LEU A 151 13.79 -4.90 -3.64
C LEU A 151 13.87 -3.62 -2.84
N ILE A 152 14.94 -2.86 -3.03
CA ILE A 152 15.17 -1.57 -2.43
C ILE A 152 14.78 -0.53 -3.47
N THR A 153 13.65 0.13 -3.22
CA THR A 153 13.23 1.31 -3.99
C THR A 153 13.77 2.56 -3.31
N SER A 154 13.67 3.71 -3.98
CA SER A 154 14.04 5.01 -3.41
C SER A 154 13.25 5.38 -2.16
N ALA A 155 12.04 4.81 -1.99
CA ALA A 155 11.16 5.10 -0.86
C ALA A 155 11.30 4.09 0.30
N MET A 156 11.59 2.81 0.02
CA MET A 156 11.60 1.76 1.04
C MET A 156 12.20 0.43 0.57
N THR A 157 12.40 -0.51 1.50
CA THR A 157 12.86 -1.89 1.23
C THR A 157 11.72 -2.88 1.32
N LEU A 158 11.50 -3.64 0.25
CA LEU A 158 10.39 -4.57 0.08
C LEU A 158 10.89 -6.00 0.09
N VAL A 159 10.40 -6.87 0.98
CA VAL A 159 10.74 -8.29 0.96
C VAL A 159 9.79 -9.01 0.00
N ARG A 160 10.26 -9.33 -1.21
CA ARG A 160 9.45 -9.98 -2.25
C ARG A 160 9.33 -11.49 -2.06
N SER A 161 10.35 -12.10 -1.48
CA SER A 161 10.34 -13.54 -1.23
C SER A 161 11.13 -13.89 0.02
N LYS A 162 10.56 -14.78 0.81
CA LYS A 162 11.23 -15.45 1.92
C LYS A 162 11.30 -16.93 1.59
N ILE A 163 12.52 -17.46 1.53
CA ILE A 163 12.80 -18.88 1.30
C ILE A 163 13.27 -19.47 2.61
N ASP A 164 12.55 -20.46 3.11
CA ASP A 164 12.86 -21.14 4.37
C ASP A 164 12.89 -22.65 4.10
N VAL A 165 14.09 -23.23 4.15
CA VAL A 165 14.38 -24.63 3.83
C VAL A 165 15.27 -25.21 4.92
N SER A 166 14.80 -26.27 5.57
CA SER A 166 15.62 -26.99 6.56
C SER A 166 16.73 -27.78 5.85
N ILE A 167 17.97 -27.29 5.95
CA ILE A 167 19.15 -27.96 5.40
C ILE A 167 19.70 -28.96 6.42
N PRO A 168 19.80 -30.27 6.08
CA PRO A 168 20.35 -31.27 6.99
C PRO A 168 21.79 -30.94 7.37
N ARG A 169 22.15 -31.06 8.66
CA ARG A 169 23.55 -30.86 9.11
C ARG A 169 24.47 -31.92 8.53
N LYS A 170 25.74 -31.55 8.29
CA LYS A 170 26.79 -32.47 7.87
C LYS A 170 26.97 -33.59 8.90
N ARG A 171 26.89 -34.86 8.47
CA ARG A 171 27.16 -36.04 9.31
C ARG A 171 28.37 -36.79 8.77
N LYS A 172 29.20 -37.32 9.65
CA LYS A 172 30.38 -38.13 9.30
C LYS A 172 29.89 -39.37 8.53
N GLY A 173 30.28 -39.50 7.26
CA GLY A 173 29.91 -40.62 6.38
C GLY A 173 28.71 -40.37 5.44
N ASN A 174 27.97 -39.27 5.57
CA ASN A 174 26.87 -38.95 4.64
C ASN A 174 26.74 -37.44 4.41
N VAL A 175 27.58 -36.91 3.52
CA VAL A 175 27.59 -35.49 3.10
C VAL A 175 26.63 -35.23 1.95
N ALA A 176 26.28 -36.26 1.17
CA ALA A 176 25.45 -36.15 -0.03
C ALA A 176 24.05 -35.54 0.24
N GLN A 177 23.45 -35.81 1.40
CA GLN A 177 22.16 -35.22 1.76
C GLN A 177 22.24 -33.71 2.03
N HIS A 178 23.35 -33.25 2.61
CA HIS A 178 23.58 -31.84 2.87
C HIS A 178 23.79 -31.08 1.55
N GLU A 179 24.62 -31.61 0.65
CA GLU A 179 24.86 -31.02 -0.68
C GLU A 179 23.58 -30.96 -1.51
N LYS A 180 22.77 -32.03 -1.49
CA LYS A 180 21.47 -32.05 -2.18
C LYS A 180 20.47 -31.04 -1.58
N GLY A 181 20.53 -30.82 -0.27
CA GLY A 181 19.73 -29.79 0.41
C GLY A 181 20.13 -28.37 -0.03
N LEU A 182 21.44 -28.10 -0.08
CA LEU A 182 21.98 -26.82 -0.55
C LEU A 182 21.64 -26.57 -2.03
N ALA A 183 21.82 -27.57 -2.90
CA ALA A 183 21.50 -27.43 -4.32
C ALA A 183 20.03 -27.02 -4.54
N LYS A 184 19.09 -27.70 -3.86
CA LYS A 184 17.66 -27.34 -3.91
C LYS A 184 17.36 -25.95 -3.36
N PHE A 185 18.06 -25.55 -2.32
CA PHE A 185 17.92 -24.21 -1.73
C PHE A 185 18.37 -23.14 -2.74
N TYR A 186 19.53 -23.31 -3.37
CA TYR A 186 20.02 -22.38 -4.39
C TYR A 186 19.15 -22.35 -5.65
N ASP A 187 18.61 -23.51 -6.08
CA ASP A 187 17.66 -23.56 -7.20
C ASP A 187 16.41 -22.74 -6.90
N SER A 188 15.85 -22.88 -5.69
CA SER A 188 14.68 -22.11 -5.24
C SER A 188 14.99 -20.60 -5.16
N LEU A 189 16.21 -20.26 -4.74
CA LEU A 189 16.69 -18.88 -4.64
C LEU A 189 16.82 -18.23 -6.01
N ILE A 190 17.46 -18.89 -6.96
CA ILE A 190 17.60 -18.37 -8.34
C ILE A 190 16.23 -18.21 -9.00
N GLN A 191 15.32 -19.17 -8.84
CA GLN A 191 13.96 -19.07 -9.36
C GLN A 191 13.20 -17.87 -8.78
N SER A 192 13.37 -17.62 -7.49
CA SER A 192 12.76 -16.47 -6.82
C SER A 192 13.33 -15.14 -7.33
N ILE A 193 14.65 -15.05 -7.50
CA ILE A 193 15.30 -13.86 -8.07
C ILE A 193 14.77 -13.59 -9.49
N ILE A 194 14.77 -14.59 -10.37
CA ILE A 194 14.29 -14.44 -11.75
C ILE A 194 12.82 -14.00 -11.80
N ARG A 195 11.99 -14.48 -10.87
CA ARG A 195 10.57 -14.14 -10.82
C ARG A 195 10.30 -12.72 -10.32
N HIS A 196 11.10 -12.24 -9.37
CA HIS A 196 10.79 -11.02 -8.63
C HIS A 196 11.72 -9.84 -8.96
N VAL A 197 12.86 -10.08 -9.60
CA VAL A 197 13.84 -9.04 -9.94
C VAL A 197 13.79 -8.79 -11.44
N ASN A 198 13.46 -7.55 -11.83
CA ASN A 198 13.60 -7.09 -13.20
C ASN A 198 15.01 -6.52 -13.42
N PHE A 199 15.86 -7.28 -14.11
CA PHE A 199 17.27 -6.92 -14.33
C PHE A 199 17.47 -5.73 -15.28
N ASP A 200 16.47 -5.37 -16.08
CA ASP A 200 16.55 -4.20 -16.97
C ASP A 200 16.40 -2.89 -16.20
N VAL A 201 15.75 -2.94 -15.03
CA VAL A 201 15.46 -1.78 -14.18
C VAL A 201 16.48 -1.64 -13.06
N VAL A 202 16.83 -2.75 -12.41
CA VAL A 202 17.69 -2.75 -11.22
C VAL A 202 19.13 -2.42 -11.58
N LYS A 203 19.72 -1.46 -10.88
CA LYS A 203 21.11 -1.01 -11.13
C LYS A 203 22.14 -2.02 -10.66
N CYS A 204 21.88 -2.69 -9.53
CA CYS A 204 22.76 -3.73 -8.99
C CYS A 204 22.01 -4.72 -8.10
N VAL A 205 22.59 -5.92 -7.97
CA VAL A 205 22.10 -6.97 -7.07
C VAL A 205 23.14 -7.20 -5.98
N LEU A 206 22.75 -6.94 -4.73
CA LEU A 206 23.55 -7.22 -3.54
C LEU A 206 23.35 -8.68 -3.14
N LEU A 207 24.46 -9.41 -2.95
CA LEU A 207 24.46 -10.75 -2.38
C LEU A 207 25.15 -10.68 -1.02
N ALA A 208 24.42 -11.00 0.05
CA ALA A 208 24.92 -10.97 1.42
C ALA A 208 24.68 -12.33 2.09
N SER A 209 25.67 -12.83 2.84
CA SER A 209 25.60 -14.11 3.56
C SER A 209 26.12 -14.01 4.99
#